data_AF-A0AAU3H5F6-F1
#
_entry.id   AF-A0AAU3H5F6-F1
#
_cell.length_a   1.000
_cell.length_b   1.000
_cell.length_c   1.000
_cell.angle_alpha   90.00
_cell.angle_beta   90.00
_cell.angle_gamma   90.00
#
_symmetry.space_group_name_H-M   'P 1'
#
loop_
_entity.id
_entity.type
_entity.pdbx_description
1 polymer ?
#
loop_
_entity_poly.entity_id
_entity_poly.type
_entity_poly.pdbx_seq_one_letter_code
_entity_poly.pdbx_strand_id
1 'polypeptide(L)'
;MAEEKSRRHRGPAARRFRPPVSPYRCTARPATNSGRPGWLSAHRACGPAWVCDECGRDWPCPTLRSAPTGAARRAELLPEFSRITRHAIRDLRGRIDGPDPVAIVRRFLWFLPLTDQEARAVALRLR
;
A
#
# COMPACT_ATOMS: atom_id res chain seq x y z
N MET A 1 52.44 33.87 -1.26
CA MET A 1 51.83 33.40 0.00
C MET A 1 50.52 34.18 0.15
N ALA A 2 49.32 33.62 0.24
CA ALA A 2 48.88 32.25 0.37
C ALA A 2 47.54 32.06 -0.36
N GLU A 3 47.34 30.83 -0.78
CA GLU A 3 46.23 30.26 -1.54
C GLU A 3 45.14 29.80 -0.55
N GLU A 4 43.98 30.47 -0.49
CA GLU A 4 42.88 30.06 0.40
C GLU A 4 41.83 29.24 -0.36
N LYS A 5 41.94 27.93 -0.18
CA LYS A 5 41.06 26.86 -0.65
C LYS A 5 39.61 27.01 -0.18
N SER A 6 38.71 26.89 -1.14
CA SER A 6 37.67 25.85 -1.22
C SER A 6 36.97 25.46 0.10
N ARG A 7 35.76 25.96 0.32
CA ARG A 7 34.72 25.23 1.07
C ARG A 7 33.38 25.28 0.37
N ARG A 8 33.13 24.24 -0.43
CA ARG A 8 31.80 23.84 -0.89
C ARG A 8 30.95 23.55 0.34
N HIS A 9 29.90 24.33 0.58
CA HIS A 9 28.85 24.01 1.52
C HIS A 9 28.07 22.79 1.02
N ARG A 10 28.47 21.61 1.47
CA ARG A 10 27.72 20.35 1.32
C ARG A 10 26.56 20.41 2.33
N GLY A 11 25.36 20.71 1.85
CA GLY A 11 24.14 20.71 2.66
C GLY A 11 23.92 19.36 3.36
N PRO A 12 23.31 19.34 4.56
CA PRO A 12 23.13 18.11 5.32
C PRO A 12 22.20 17.16 4.57
N ALA A 13 22.68 15.93 4.37
CA ALA A 13 21.93 14.83 3.80
C ALA A 13 20.59 14.68 4.54
N ALA A 14 19.49 14.76 3.79
CA ALA A 14 18.15 14.45 4.27
C ALA A 14 18.20 13.09 4.99
N ARG A 15 18.08 13.13 6.32
CA ARG A 15 17.93 11.93 7.15
C ARG A 15 16.68 11.23 6.62
N ARG A 16 16.87 10.12 5.91
CA ARG A 16 15.79 9.21 5.54
C ARG A 16 15.14 8.77 6.85
N PHE A 17 13.98 9.32 7.15
CA PHE A 17 13.16 8.87 8.25
C PHE A 17 12.88 7.38 7.97
N ARG A 18 13.56 6.49 8.68
CA ARG A 18 13.20 5.06 8.70
C ARG A 18 11.94 5.01 9.54
N PRO A 19 10.74 4.80 8.97
CA PRO A 19 9.57 4.54 9.79
C PRO A 19 9.87 3.30 10.65
N PRO A 20 9.29 3.20 11.86
CA PRO A 20 9.45 2.02 12.68
C PRO A 20 9.07 0.80 11.84
N VAL A 21 9.97 -0.18 11.77
CA VAL A 21 9.65 -1.50 11.24
C VAL A 21 8.38 -1.96 11.92
N SER A 22 7.33 -2.21 11.14
CA SER A 22 6.07 -2.71 11.68
C SER A 22 6.40 -3.93 12.54
N PRO A 23 6.03 -3.95 13.84
CA PRO A 23 6.33 -5.10 14.70
C PRO A 23 5.64 -6.38 14.22
N TYR A 24 4.76 -6.26 13.21
CA TYR A 24 4.06 -7.33 12.54
C TYR A 24 4.77 -7.73 11.24
N ARG A 25 6.01 -8.23 11.34
CA ARG A 25 6.66 -8.85 10.18
C ARG A 25 5.80 -10.04 9.73
N CYS A 26 5.26 -9.99 8.53
CA CYS A 26 4.36 -11.02 8.00
C CYS A 26 5.02 -12.42 8.04
N THR A 27 4.56 -13.29 8.92
CA THR A 27 4.81 -14.75 8.84
C THR A 27 3.72 -15.47 8.03
N ALA A 28 2.63 -14.77 7.70
CA ALA A 28 1.56 -15.29 6.85
C ALA A 28 1.98 -15.34 5.37
N ARG A 29 1.44 -16.34 4.64
CA ARG A 29 1.61 -16.50 3.18
C ARG A 29 1.43 -15.15 2.49
N PRO A 30 2.39 -14.72 1.64
CA PRO A 30 2.28 -13.44 0.95
C PRO A 30 1.01 -13.42 0.11
N ALA A 31 0.23 -12.36 0.25
CA ALA A 31 -1.06 -12.22 -0.41
C ALA A 31 -0.95 -12.02 -1.94
N THR A 32 0.25 -12.07 -2.53
CA THR A 32 0.47 -11.94 -3.99
C THR A 32 1.75 -12.69 -4.39
N ASN A 33 1.67 -13.76 -5.19
CA ASN A 33 2.87 -14.43 -5.76
C ASN A 33 2.84 -14.64 -7.29
N SER A 34 1.80 -14.21 -7.99
CA SER A 34 1.66 -14.55 -9.42
C SER A 34 2.06 -13.39 -10.32
N GLY A 35 3.25 -13.46 -10.93
CA GLY A 35 3.63 -12.69 -12.13
C GLY A 35 3.98 -11.21 -11.94
N ARG A 36 4.48 -10.80 -10.77
CA ARG A 36 4.96 -9.43 -10.54
C ARG A 36 6.46 -9.33 -10.86
N PRO A 37 6.95 -8.27 -11.53
CA PRO A 37 8.38 -7.99 -11.54
C PRO A 37 8.87 -7.87 -10.09
N GLY A 38 10.03 -8.46 -9.77
CA GLY A 38 10.45 -8.77 -8.41
C GLY A 38 10.42 -7.61 -7.41
N TRP A 39 10.53 -6.37 -7.88
CA TRP A 39 10.42 -5.16 -7.05
C TRP A 39 9.02 -4.94 -6.48
N LEU A 40 7.95 -5.31 -7.19
CA LEU A 40 6.57 -5.23 -6.69
C LEU A 40 6.26 -6.33 -5.65
N SER A 41 7.06 -7.39 -5.61
CA SER A 41 6.92 -8.48 -4.65
C SER A 41 7.38 -8.11 -3.23
N ALA A 42 8.16 -7.03 -3.08
CA ALA A 42 8.60 -6.51 -1.78
C ALA A 42 7.52 -5.67 -1.07
N HIS A 43 6.56 -5.09 -1.82
CA HIS A 43 5.50 -4.25 -1.27
C HIS A 43 4.35 -5.08 -0.69
N ARG A 44 4.64 -5.84 0.37
CA ARG A 44 3.68 -6.67 1.13
C ARG A 44 3.16 -5.92 2.34
N ALA A 45 2.04 -6.40 2.89
CA ALA A 45 1.48 -5.95 4.16
C ALA A 45 0.60 -7.04 4.75
N CYS A 46 0.42 -7.00 6.07
CA CYS A 46 -0.53 -7.83 6.79
C CYS A 46 -1.46 -6.99 7.67
N GLY A 47 -2.64 -7.53 7.93
CA GLY A 47 -3.50 -7.04 8.99
C GLY A 47 -2.89 -7.25 10.38
N PRO A 48 -3.36 -6.51 11.40
CA PRO A 48 -4.46 -5.56 11.30
C PRO A 48 -3.99 -4.14 10.90
N ALA A 49 -2.68 -3.89 10.84
CA ALA A 49 -2.15 -2.56 10.56
C ALA A 49 -2.23 -2.17 9.07
N TRP A 50 -2.11 -3.13 8.15
CA TRP A 50 -2.13 -2.90 6.70
C TRP A 50 -1.14 -1.81 6.26
N VAL A 51 0.05 -1.84 6.85
CA VAL A 51 1.19 -0.99 6.49
C VAL A 51 2.15 -1.78 5.62
N CYS A 52 2.64 -1.15 4.55
CA CYS A 52 3.58 -1.77 3.64
C CYS A 52 4.95 -1.97 4.30
N ASP A 53 5.46 -3.19 4.27
CA ASP A 53 6.73 -3.57 4.90
C ASP A 53 7.94 -2.82 4.30
N GLU A 54 7.87 -2.49 3.00
CA GLU A 54 8.93 -1.78 2.29
C GLU A 54 8.83 -0.26 2.42
N CYS A 55 7.63 0.30 2.24
CA CYS A 55 7.45 1.76 2.23
C CYS A 55 7.17 2.36 3.61
N GLY A 56 6.73 1.56 4.58
CA GLY A 56 6.18 2.04 5.85
C GLY A 56 4.93 2.91 5.71
N ARG A 57 4.23 2.82 4.57
CA ARG A 57 3.00 3.58 4.25
C ARG A 57 1.81 2.65 4.20
N ASP A 58 0.62 3.23 4.32
CA ASP A 58 -0.65 2.56 4.07
C ASP A 58 -0.64 1.69 2.79
N TRP A 59 -0.92 0.39 2.97
CA TRP A 59 -1.02 -0.59 1.89
C TRP A 59 -2.44 -0.66 1.30
N PRO A 60 -2.65 -0.68 -0.03
CA PRO A 60 -1.65 -0.65 -1.10
C PRO A 60 -0.86 0.67 -1.14
N CYS A 61 0.46 0.57 -1.08
CA CYS A 61 1.33 1.75 -1.04
C CYS A 61 1.36 2.47 -2.40
N PRO A 62 1.73 3.77 -2.46
CA PRO A 62 1.80 4.52 -3.72
C PRO A 62 2.66 3.83 -4.81
N THR A 63 3.78 3.22 -4.44
CA THR A 63 4.66 2.48 -5.35
C THR A 63 3.99 1.25 -5.97
N LEU A 64 3.16 0.56 -5.18
CA LEU A 64 2.35 -0.55 -5.67
C LEU A 64 1.24 -0.05 -6.61
N ARG A 65 0.62 1.08 -6.28
CA ARG A 65 -0.47 1.69 -7.05
C ARG A 65 -0.02 2.39 -8.33
N SER A 66 1.26 2.72 -8.47
CA SER A 66 1.78 3.36 -9.70
C SER A 66 2.00 2.37 -10.84
N ALA A 67 1.86 1.06 -10.61
CA ALA A 67 2.01 0.06 -11.66
C ALA A 67 0.89 0.21 -12.71
N PRO A 68 1.21 0.30 -14.01
CA PRO A 68 0.20 0.35 -15.07
C PRO A 68 -0.72 -0.88 -14.99
N THR A 69 -2.04 -0.66 -14.91
CA THR A 69 -3.02 -1.74 -14.79
C THR A 69 -4.02 -1.73 -15.95
N GLY A 70 -3.66 -2.43 -17.03
CA GLY A 70 -4.56 -2.66 -18.17
C GLY A 70 -5.71 -3.61 -17.84
N ALA A 71 -6.68 -3.75 -18.74
CA ALA A 71 -7.88 -4.57 -18.52
C ALA A 71 -7.57 -6.03 -18.14
N ALA A 72 -6.65 -6.69 -18.85
CA ALA A 72 -6.20 -8.05 -18.53
C ALA A 72 -5.62 -8.14 -17.11
N ARG A 73 -4.78 -7.18 -16.74
CA ARG A 73 -4.18 -7.14 -15.40
C ARG A 73 -5.22 -6.88 -14.31
N ARG A 74 -6.23 -6.04 -14.56
CA ARG A 74 -7.36 -5.83 -13.63
C ARG A 74 -8.11 -7.14 -13.36
N ALA A 75 -8.35 -7.94 -14.40
CA ALA A 75 -9.03 -9.24 -14.27
C ALA A 75 -8.23 -10.23 -13.42
N GLU A 76 -6.90 -10.26 -13.54
CA GLU A 76 -6.02 -11.10 -12.72
C GLU A 76 -5.99 -10.68 -11.25
N LEU A 77 -5.97 -9.36 -10.99
CA LEU A 77 -5.89 -8.82 -9.62
C LEU A 77 -7.21 -8.96 -8.86
N LEU A 78 -8.34 -8.93 -9.56
CA LEU A 78 -9.66 -8.80 -8.94
C LEU A 78 -9.97 -9.90 -7.92
N PRO A 79 -9.78 -11.21 -8.19
CA PRO A 79 -10.12 -12.26 -7.22
C PRO A 79 -9.29 -12.17 -5.94
N GLU A 80 -7.99 -11.90 -6.09
CA GLU A 80 -7.03 -11.80 -4.97
C GLU A 80 -7.30 -10.56 -4.12
N PHE A 81 -7.41 -9.39 -4.75
CA PHE A 81 -7.67 -8.14 -4.06
C PHE A 81 -9.08 -8.08 -3.45
N SER A 82 -10.08 -8.77 -4.02
CA SER A 82 -11.39 -8.90 -3.37
C SER A 82 -11.31 -9.62 -2.03
N ARG A 83 -10.52 -10.70 -1.94
CA ARG A 83 -10.29 -11.43 -0.68
C ARG A 83 -9.53 -10.57 0.32
N ILE A 84 -8.48 -9.89 -0.11
CA ILE A 84 -7.67 -9.00 0.75
C ILE A 84 -8.53 -7.84 1.28
N THR A 85 -9.33 -7.21 0.42
CA THR A 85 -10.21 -6.08 0.79
C THR A 85 -11.19 -6.48 1.89
N ARG A 86 -11.75 -7.70 1.83
CA ARG A 86 -12.62 -8.22 2.90
C ARG A 86 -11.91 -8.26 4.25
N HIS A 87 -10.68 -8.79 4.29
CA HIS A 87 -9.89 -8.82 5.53
C HIS A 87 -9.55 -7.41 6.02
N ALA A 88 -9.18 -6.51 5.11
CA ALA A 88 -8.89 -5.13 5.45
C ALA A 88 -10.11 -4.38 6.02
N ILE A 89 -11.31 -4.58 5.44
CA ILE A 89 -12.55 -4.02 5.98
C ILE A 89 -12.76 -4.50 7.41
N ARG A 90 -12.63 -5.81 7.66
CA ARG A 90 -12.80 -6.37 9.02
C ARG A 90 -11.79 -5.77 10.01
N ASP A 91 -10.54 -5.61 9.60
CA ASP A 91 -9.47 -5.22 10.52
C ASP A 91 -9.41 -3.69 10.77
N LEU A 92 -9.82 -2.87 9.79
CA LEU A 92 -9.73 -1.41 9.84
C LEU A 92 -11.04 -0.72 10.24
N ARG A 93 -12.19 -1.35 10.00
CA ARG A 93 -13.50 -0.78 10.35
C ARG A 93 -13.66 -0.62 11.86
N GLY A 94 -14.35 0.43 12.28
CA GLY A 94 -14.76 0.64 13.68
C GLY A 94 -13.66 1.20 14.58
N ARG A 95 -12.49 1.56 14.03
CA ARG A 95 -11.49 2.37 14.75
C ARG A 95 -11.98 3.82 14.80
N ILE A 96 -11.79 4.47 15.95
CA ILE A 96 -12.24 5.86 16.20
C ILE A 96 -11.70 6.83 15.14
N ASP A 97 -10.47 6.62 14.66
CA ASP A 97 -9.85 7.38 13.57
C ASP A 97 -9.60 6.53 12.31
N GLY A 98 -10.37 5.45 12.13
CA GLY A 98 -10.21 4.51 11.03
C GLY A 98 -10.79 5.03 9.71
N PRO A 99 -10.25 4.59 8.56
CA PRO A 99 -10.87 4.90 7.28
C PRO A 99 -12.28 4.31 7.21
N ASP A 100 -13.21 5.05 6.61
CA ASP A 100 -14.55 4.54 6.35
C ASP A 100 -14.49 3.34 5.37
N PRO A 101 -15.49 2.44 5.39
CA PRO A 101 -15.49 1.25 4.52
C PRO A 101 -15.37 1.54 3.01
N VAL A 102 -15.88 2.68 2.54
CA VAL A 102 -15.79 3.10 1.13
C VAL A 102 -14.36 3.52 0.80
N ALA A 103 -13.72 4.28 1.69
CA ALA A 103 -12.31 4.64 1.57
C ALA A 103 -11.40 3.40 1.57
N ILE A 104 -11.71 2.38 2.38
CA ILE A 104 -10.99 1.09 2.37
C ILE A 104 -11.14 0.41 0.99
N VAL A 105 -12.37 0.31 0.47
CA VAL A 105 -12.62 -0.31 -0.84
C VAL A 105 -11.85 0.41 -1.95
N ARG A 106 -11.92 1.75 -2.01
CA ARG A 106 -11.19 2.55 -3.01
C ARG A 106 -9.69 2.40 -2.91
N ARG A 107 -9.17 2.30 -1.69
CA ARG A 107 -7.74 2.12 -1.43
C ARG A 107 -7.26 0.75 -1.91
N PHE A 108 -7.99 -0.31 -1.62
CA PHE A 108 -7.58 -1.68 -1.96
C PHE A 108 -7.89 -2.03 -3.42
N LEU A 109 -9.03 -1.60 -3.96
CA LEU A 109 -9.43 -1.80 -5.36
C LEU A 109 -9.06 -0.61 -6.26
N TRP A 110 -7.93 0.04 -5.99
CA TRP A 110 -7.45 1.25 -6.68
C TRP A 110 -7.38 1.13 -8.21
N PHE A 111 -7.25 -0.09 -8.73
CA PHE A 111 -7.17 -0.38 -10.15
C PHE A 111 -8.55 -0.45 -10.84
N LEU A 112 -9.65 -0.30 -10.10
CA LEU A 112 -10.99 -0.24 -10.66
C LEU A 112 -11.48 1.21 -10.66
N PRO A 113 -12.08 1.70 -11.76
CA PRO A 113 -12.69 3.02 -11.81
C PRO A 113 -14.05 3.02 -11.10
N LEU A 114 -14.07 2.76 -9.79
CA LEU A 114 -15.29 2.70 -9.00
C LEU A 114 -15.84 4.10 -8.69
N THR A 115 -17.10 4.32 -9.01
CA THR A 115 -17.89 5.42 -8.47
C THR A 115 -18.09 5.28 -6.96
N ASP A 116 -18.51 6.36 -6.29
CA ASP A 116 -18.88 6.32 -4.86
C ASP A 116 -19.96 5.27 -4.57
N GLN A 117 -20.96 5.17 -5.45
CA GLN A 117 -22.08 4.26 -5.29
C GLN A 117 -21.63 2.80 -5.43
N GLU A 118 -20.77 2.50 -6.40
CA GLU A 118 -20.21 1.15 -6.59
C GLU A 118 -19.29 0.77 -5.42
N ALA A 119 -18.42 1.68 -4.97
CA ALA A 119 -17.55 1.43 -3.83
C ALA A 119 -18.35 1.16 -2.55
N ARG A 120 -19.46 1.89 -2.33
CA ARG A 120 -20.43 1.62 -1.25
C ARG A 120 -21.07 0.24 -1.41
N ALA A 121 -21.57 -0.10 -2.59
CA ALA A 121 -22.20 -1.41 -2.84
C ALA A 121 -21.23 -2.57 -2.55
N VAL A 122 -19.97 -2.43 -2.98
CA VAL A 122 -18.91 -3.40 -2.67
C VAL A 122 -18.64 -3.46 -1.17
N ALA A 123 -18.50 -2.32 -0.49
CA ALA A 123 -18.28 -2.29 0.96
C ALA A 123 -19.41 -2.99 1.73
N LEU A 124 -20.66 -2.80 1.31
CA LEU A 124 -21.82 -3.48 1.91
C LEU A 124 -21.86 -4.97 1.62
N ARG A 125 -21.31 -5.44 0.48
CA ARG A 125 -21.25 -6.86 0.12
C ARG A 125 -20.10 -7.60 0.78
N LEU A 126 -19.01 -6.90 1.11
CA LEU A 126 -17.81 -7.47 1.72
C LEU A 126 -17.81 -7.41 3.25
N ARG A 127 -18.83 -6.80 3.87
CA ARG A 127 -19.00 -6.72 5.33
C ARG A 127 -19.29 -8.07 5.98
#